data_AF-A0A2T2NJN1-F1
#
_entry.id   AF-A0A2T2NJN1-F1
#
_cell.length_a   1.000
_cell.length_b   1.000
_cell.length_c   1.000
_cell.angle_alpha   90.00
_cell.angle_beta   90.00
_cell.angle_gamma   90.00
#
_symmetry.space_group_name_H-M   'P 1'
#
loop_
_entity.id
_entity.type
_entity.pdbx_description
1 polymer ?
#
loop_
_entity_poly.entity_id
_entity_poly.type
_entity_poly.pdbx_seq_one_letter_code
_entity_poly.pdbx_strand_id
1 'polypeptide(L)'
;MGENCNDIFHEAHASIVIWGSGPSRWVGWGFIHNEFSDPPYVDDDDEDEYNEDDEDEEEKLKEDMFYADGNTGEQGTVIAANCPIWDPRTYFLCVYESRMRIVMREWERIVENISRDVKEWGTLQHYNSLFGKSQNIQSIDASKACLRASRFFGELCKRISKVTREFKRFNEPGGDGVYFSDVSSHRALSAMESIRSSYRILEELQQELLTSEKEMEDYARELGTYMSLEMYKLNMAANITSTEIRGLALESQRTTQRMDETATSSMFVTNIMGPIAIVVAYFSTDKEKTIFHFEKSPKSFFVSVFVIIISLNVLLYLSNGFRRLNIPSYIWKQVQYHVGYFVAMRRTTKSRGSHRDFESNAP
;
A
#
# COMPACT_ATOMS: atom_id res chain seq x y z
N MET A 1 2.31 -3.63 12.33
CA MET A 1 2.34 -5.10 12.49
C MET A 1 3.21 -5.68 11.40
N GLY A 2 4.52 -5.43 11.46
CA GLY A 2 5.45 -5.82 10.39
C GLY A 2 6.82 -6.25 10.89
N GLU A 3 7.00 -6.45 12.19
CA GLU A 3 8.27 -6.88 12.76
C GLU A 3 7.97 -8.00 13.77
N ASN A 4 8.65 -9.14 13.58
CA ASN A 4 8.75 -10.30 14.47
C ASN A 4 7.68 -11.41 14.36
N CYS A 5 7.37 -11.87 13.15
CA CYS A 5 7.11 -13.30 12.97
C CYS A 5 8.23 -13.87 12.10
N ASN A 6 9.42 -14.01 12.69
CA ASN A 6 10.52 -14.79 12.12
C ASN A 6 10.32 -16.27 12.48
N ASP A 7 9.09 -16.76 12.44
CA ASP A 7 8.86 -18.20 12.55
C ASP A 7 9.24 -18.80 11.19
N ILE A 8 10.48 -19.27 11.13
CA ILE A 8 11.02 -19.99 10.00
C ILE A 8 10.44 -21.40 10.05
N PHE A 9 9.58 -21.72 9.09
CA PHE A 9 9.13 -23.09 8.90
C PHE A 9 10.22 -23.85 8.16
N HIS A 10 10.72 -24.91 8.77
CA HIS A 10 11.77 -25.71 8.19
C HIS A 10 11.18 -26.79 7.30
N GLU A 11 11.73 -26.94 6.09
CA GLU A 11 11.38 -28.04 5.20
C GLU A 11 12.16 -29.29 5.63
N ALA A 12 11.45 -30.29 6.16
CA ALA A 12 12.03 -31.58 6.49
C ALA A 12 11.83 -32.57 5.34
N HIS A 13 12.91 -33.14 4.81
CA HIS A 13 12.83 -34.21 3.82
C HIS A 13 13.71 -35.38 4.23
N ALA A 14 13.09 -36.55 4.41
CA ALA A 14 13.79 -37.78 4.71
C ALA A 14 13.40 -38.87 3.71
N SER A 15 14.39 -39.45 3.04
CA SER A 15 14.24 -40.64 2.20
C SER A 15 15.15 -41.73 2.75
N ILE A 16 14.55 -42.79 3.29
CA ILE A 16 15.28 -43.86 3.98
C ILE A 16 14.93 -45.20 3.34
N VAL A 17 15.96 -45.95 2.98
CA VAL A 17 15.86 -47.26 2.35
C VAL A 17 16.67 -48.25 3.18
N ILE A 18 16.00 -49.26 3.71
CA ILE A 18 16.65 -50.37 4.42
C ILE A 18 16.52 -51.62 3.56
N TRP A 19 17.64 -52.27 3.28
CA TRP A 19 17.70 -53.47 2.46
C TRP A 19 18.57 -54.54 3.11
N GLY A 20 18.12 -55.79 3.12
CA GLY A 20 18.89 -56.86 3.72
C GLY A 20 18.41 -58.25 3.33
N SER A 21 19.33 -59.21 3.51
CA SER A 21 19.07 -60.64 3.28
C SER A 21 18.64 -61.38 4.55
N GLY A 22 18.80 -60.76 5.72
CA GLY A 22 18.39 -61.32 7.00
C GLY A 22 18.60 -60.36 8.17
N PRO A 23 18.22 -60.78 9.41
CA PRO A 23 18.21 -59.91 10.59
C PRO A 23 19.58 -59.41 11.04
N SER A 24 20.67 -60.04 10.64
CA SER A 24 22.04 -59.63 11.02
C SER A 24 22.84 -59.06 9.86
N ARG A 25 22.26 -59.00 8.66
CA ARG A 25 22.96 -58.54 7.44
C ARG A 25 22.04 -57.72 6.56
N TRP A 26 22.06 -56.43 6.82
CA TRP A 26 21.32 -55.40 6.10
C TRP A 26 22.15 -54.12 6.01
N VAL A 27 21.73 -53.22 5.14
CA VAL A 27 22.31 -51.89 4.92
C VAL A 27 21.17 -50.89 4.82
N GLY A 28 21.40 -49.69 5.37
CA GLY A 28 20.49 -48.57 5.27
C GLY A 28 21.15 -47.44 4.47
N TRP A 29 20.38 -46.82 3.58
CA TRP A 29 20.73 -45.54 2.95
C TRP A 29 19.69 -44.51 3.38
N GLY A 30 20.14 -43.32 3.77
CA GLY A 30 19.27 -42.23 4.17
C GLY A 30 19.74 -40.92 3.55
N PHE A 31 18.81 -40.20 2.94
CA PHE A 31 19.00 -38.81 2.50
C PHE A 31 18.11 -37.96 3.39
N ILE A 32 18.72 -37.25 4.33
CA ILE A 32 18.01 -36.51 5.37
C ILE A 32 18.44 -35.05 5.24
N HIS A 33 17.48 -34.22 4.87
CA HIS A 33 17.60 -32.77 4.90
C HIS A 33 16.89 -32.28 6.15
N ASN A 34 17.68 -31.90 7.15
CA ASN A 34 17.21 -31.33 8.40
C ASN A 34 17.86 -29.94 8.56
N GLU A 35 17.13 -28.88 8.20
CA GLU A 35 17.57 -27.49 8.46
C GLU A 35 17.58 -27.14 9.96
N PHE A 36 17.07 -28.03 10.81
CA PHE A 36 17.09 -27.90 12.27
C PHE A 36 18.50 -28.02 12.86
N SER A 37 19.44 -28.53 12.07
CA SER A 37 20.80 -28.85 12.50
C SER A 37 21.81 -28.00 11.73
N ASP A 38 21.57 -26.68 11.65
CA ASP A 38 22.73 -25.80 11.58
C ASP A 38 23.51 -26.10 12.86
N PRO A 39 24.69 -26.77 12.79
CA PRO A 39 25.53 -26.84 13.96
C PRO A 39 25.68 -25.39 14.42
N PRO A 40 25.53 -25.09 15.73
CA PRO A 40 25.85 -23.75 16.20
C PRO A 40 27.20 -23.45 15.58
N TYR A 41 27.29 -22.37 14.79
CA TYR A 41 28.54 -21.91 14.20
C TYR A 41 29.54 -21.97 15.34
N VAL A 42 30.35 -23.03 15.34
CA VAL A 42 31.55 -23.05 16.13
C VAL A 42 32.33 -21.99 15.38
N ASP A 43 32.37 -20.78 15.95
CA ASP A 43 33.20 -19.72 15.41
C ASP A 43 34.59 -20.37 15.27
N ASP A 44 34.96 -20.72 14.04
CA ASP A 44 36.25 -21.31 13.67
C ASP A 44 37.41 -20.30 13.92
N ASP A 45 37.16 -19.22 14.67
CA ASP A 45 38.10 -18.17 15.03
C ASP A 45 38.87 -18.47 16.33
N ASP A 46 38.56 -19.55 17.07
CA ASP A 46 39.41 -20.04 18.15
C ASP A 46 40.43 -21.07 17.60
N GLU A 47 41.36 -20.57 16.77
CA GLU A 47 42.55 -21.25 16.23
C GLU A 47 43.62 -21.56 17.30
N ASP A 48 43.30 -21.48 18.59
CA ASP A 48 44.31 -21.48 19.65
C ASP A 48 44.24 -22.73 20.54
N GLU A 49 45.35 -23.47 20.50
CA GLU A 49 45.86 -24.37 21.54
C GLU A 49 45.44 -25.86 21.45
N TYR A 50 46.08 -26.56 20.51
CA TYR A 50 46.30 -28.01 20.55
C TYR A 50 47.05 -28.40 21.85
N ASN A 51 46.31 -28.62 22.95
CA ASN A 51 46.82 -29.38 24.08
C ASN A 51 46.73 -30.88 23.73
N GLU A 52 47.85 -31.44 23.26
CA GLU A 52 47.99 -32.85 22.85
C GLU A 52 47.94 -33.89 24.00
N ASP A 53 47.59 -33.52 25.24
CA ASP A 53 47.84 -34.35 26.44
C ASP A 53 46.59 -34.89 27.17
N ASP A 54 45.37 -34.71 26.66
CA ASP A 54 44.17 -35.36 27.26
C ASP A 54 43.84 -36.68 26.54
N GLU A 55 44.55 -37.75 26.92
CA GLU A 55 44.30 -39.16 26.51
C GLU A 55 42.99 -39.76 27.09
N ASP A 56 42.13 -38.95 27.71
CA ASP A 56 40.80 -39.35 28.14
C ASP A 56 39.78 -38.98 27.04
N GLU A 57 39.92 -39.61 25.87
CA GLU A 57 38.85 -39.65 24.85
C GLU A 57 37.65 -40.38 25.45
N GLU A 58 36.80 -39.66 26.19
CA GLU A 58 35.44 -40.11 26.48
C GLU A 58 34.83 -40.52 25.13
N GLU A 59 34.53 -41.81 24.96
CA GLU A 59 33.90 -42.35 23.76
C GLU A 59 32.60 -41.58 23.52
N LYS A 60 32.68 -40.49 22.75
CA LYS A 60 31.51 -39.70 22.37
C LYS A 60 30.57 -40.66 21.68
N LEU A 61 29.42 -40.88 22.31
CA LEU A 61 28.40 -41.79 21.82
C LEU A 61 28.08 -41.37 20.38
N LYS A 62 28.45 -42.22 19.42
CA LYS A 62 28.14 -41.96 18.02
C LYS A 62 26.63 -42.03 17.87
N GLU A 63 26.04 -40.91 17.48
CA GLU A 63 24.60 -40.82 17.24
C GLU A 63 24.23 -41.53 15.95
N ASP A 64 23.10 -42.24 15.98
CA ASP A 64 22.51 -42.78 14.76
C ASP A 64 21.82 -41.66 13.97
N MET A 65 22.44 -41.22 12.88
CA MET A 65 21.92 -40.15 12.03
C MET A 65 20.55 -40.44 11.42
N PHE A 66 20.13 -41.71 11.24
CA PHE A 66 18.80 -42.02 10.73
C PHE A 66 17.73 -41.82 11.79
N TYR A 67 18.05 -42.14 13.05
CA TYR A 67 17.13 -42.06 14.17
C TYR A 67 17.13 -40.70 14.88
N ALA A 68 18.29 -40.05 14.98
CA ALA A 68 18.47 -38.81 15.71
C ALA A 68 17.54 -37.70 15.18
N ASP A 69 16.83 -37.04 16.08
CA ASP A 69 15.92 -35.96 15.77
C ASP A 69 16.60 -34.58 15.69
N GLY A 70 17.91 -34.53 15.88
CA GLY A 70 18.71 -33.31 15.85
C GLY A 70 18.64 -32.48 17.13
N ASN A 71 17.86 -32.91 18.13
CA ASN A 71 17.80 -32.26 19.43
C ASN A 71 18.85 -32.88 20.37
N THR A 72 19.96 -32.18 20.60
CA THR A 72 21.07 -32.66 21.45
C THR A 72 20.84 -32.47 22.97
N GLY A 73 19.59 -32.53 23.45
CA GLY A 73 19.22 -32.25 24.85
C GLY A 73 18.32 -33.31 25.51
N GLU A 74 17.83 -33.04 26.73
CA GLU A 74 16.97 -33.95 27.52
C GLU A 74 15.69 -34.40 26.79
N GLN A 75 15.27 -33.68 25.76
CA GLN A 75 14.08 -33.97 24.96
C GLN A 75 14.37 -34.72 23.65
N GLY A 76 15.65 -34.86 23.28
CA GLY A 76 16.08 -35.57 22.09
C GLY A 76 15.98 -37.08 22.27
N THR A 77 15.62 -37.78 21.20
CA THR A 77 15.65 -39.25 21.23
C THR A 77 16.90 -39.73 20.49
N VAL A 78 17.92 -40.14 21.24
CA VAL A 78 19.17 -40.67 20.67
C VAL A 78 19.26 -42.17 20.94
N ILE A 79 19.42 -42.96 19.87
CA ILE A 79 19.86 -44.35 19.99
C ILE A 79 21.39 -44.34 19.89
N ALA A 80 22.05 -44.83 20.93
CA ALA A 80 23.49 -45.06 20.90
C ALA A 80 23.81 -46.09 19.81
N ALA A 81 24.68 -45.73 18.85
CA ALA A 81 25.10 -46.65 17.79
C ALA A 81 25.75 -47.94 18.32
N ASN A 82 26.30 -47.90 19.55
CA ASN A 82 26.89 -49.04 20.24
C ASN A 82 25.85 -50.09 20.71
N CYS A 83 24.55 -49.74 20.68
CA CYS A 83 23.44 -50.64 21.01
C CYS A 83 22.49 -50.80 19.81
N PRO A 84 22.96 -51.40 18.69
CA PRO A 84 22.23 -51.39 17.43
C PRO A 84 20.94 -52.21 17.52
N ILE A 85 19.89 -51.73 16.86
CA ILE A 85 18.70 -52.54 16.58
C ILE A 85 19.06 -53.49 15.44
N TRP A 86 19.24 -54.77 15.76
CA TRP A 86 19.62 -55.77 14.77
C TRP A 86 18.52 -56.03 13.74
N ASP A 87 17.26 -56.24 14.16
CA ASP A 87 16.18 -56.54 13.22
C ASP A 87 15.85 -55.31 12.34
N PRO A 88 16.03 -55.39 11.00
CA PRO A 88 15.90 -54.23 10.11
C PRO A 88 14.47 -53.67 10.06
N ARG A 89 13.46 -54.50 10.31
CA ARG A 89 12.05 -54.07 10.30
C ARG A 89 11.73 -53.29 11.57
N THR A 90 12.19 -53.77 12.72
CA THR A 90 12.14 -53.06 14.00
C THR A 90 12.88 -51.74 13.89
N TYR A 91 14.08 -51.75 13.29
CA TYR A 91 14.87 -50.54 13.09
C TYR A 91 14.15 -49.53 12.21
N PHE A 92 13.61 -49.96 11.07
CA PHE A 92 12.80 -49.11 10.18
C PHE A 92 11.63 -48.45 10.93
N LEU A 93 10.88 -49.21 11.72
CA LEU A 93 9.75 -48.67 12.49
C LEU A 93 10.17 -47.61 13.50
N CYS A 94 11.28 -47.83 14.21
CA CYS A 94 11.83 -46.85 15.15
C CYS A 94 12.28 -45.57 14.44
N VAL A 95 12.98 -45.71 13.31
CA VAL A 95 13.40 -44.56 12.50
C VAL A 95 12.18 -43.80 11.97
N TYR A 96 11.19 -44.51 11.43
CA TYR A 96 9.95 -43.91 10.92
C TYR A 96 9.16 -43.18 12.01
N GLU A 97 9.04 -43.79 13.19
CA GLU A 97 8.44 -43.17 14.38
C GLU A 97 9.14 -41.86 14.75
N SER A 98 10.48 -41.89 14.88
CA SER A 98 11.27 -40.70 15.23
C SER A 98 11.06 -39.58 14.21
N ARG A 99 11.17 -39.90 12.91
CA ARG A 99 10.96 -38.92 11.83
C ARG A 99 9.53 -38.38 11.81
N MET A 100 8.54 -39.20 12.14
CA MET A 100 7.16 -38.76 12.22
C MET A 100 6.93 -37.81 13.38
N ARG A 101 7.59 -38.04 14.52
CA ARG A 101 7.53 -37.13 15.67
C ARG A 101 8.03 -35.74 15.32
N ILE A 102 9.11 -35.63 14.53
CA ILE A 102 9.63 -34.35 14.04
C ILE A 102 8.58 -33.64 13.18
N VAL A 103 8.04 -34.34 12.18
CA VAL A 103 7.00 -33.79 11.29
C VAL A 103 5.78 -33.33 12.09
N MET A 104 5.33 -34.13 13.06
CA MET A 104 4.20 -33.82 13.93
C MET A 104 4.46 -32.56 14.76
N ARG A 105 5.61 -32.45 15.41
CA ARG A 105 5.98 -31.27 16.22
C ARG A 105 5.96 -29.98 15.42
N GLU A 106 6.45 -30.02 14.18
CA GLU A 106 6.39 -28.86 13.28
C GLU A 106 4.96 -28.50 12.89
N TRP A 107 4.10 -29.50 12.61
CA TRP A 107 2.68 -29.25 12.35
C TRP A 107 1.94 -28.69 13.56
N GLU A 108 2.20 -29.20 14.77
CA GLU A 108 1.65 -28.66 16.02
C GLU A 108 1.99 -27.18 16.14
N ARG A 109 3.27 -26.82 15.95
CA ARG A 109 3.75 -25.45 16.03
C ARG A 109 3.13 -24.54 14.97
N ILE A 110 3.04 -25.02 13.72
CA ILE A 110 2.39 -24.29 12.62
C ILE A 110 0.93 -24.00 12.97
N VAL A 111 0.17 -25.02 13.39
CA VAL A 111 -1.26 -24.88 13.69
C VAL A 111 -1.47 -24.00 14.91
N GLU A 112 -0.68 -24.17 15.98
CA GLU A 112 -0.77 -23.33 17.18
C GLU A 112 -0.54 -21.85 16.86
N ASN A 113 0.51 -21.54 16.09
CA ASN A 113 0.83 -20.18 15.66
C ASN A 113 -0.31 -19.59 14.81
N ILE A 114 -0.82 -20.35 13.85
CA ILE A 114 -1.94 -19.93 13.01
C ILE A 114 -3.20 -19.67 13.84
N SER A 115 -3.56 -20.60 14.72
CA SER A 115 -4.72 -20.49 15.59
C SER A 115 -4.62 -19.28 16.51
N ARG A 116 -3.43 -18.97 17.02
CA ARG A 116 -3.16 -17.76 17.79
C ARG A 116 -3.38 -16.50 16.95
N ASP A 117 -2.76 -16.44 15.77
CA ASP A 117 -2.82 -15.26 14.90
C ASP A 117 -4.25 -14.97 14.42
N VAL A 118 -5.03 -16.01 14.09
CA VAL A 118 -6.45 -15.86 13.71
C VAL A 118 -7.27 -15.31 14.88
N LYS A 119 -7.07 -15.83 16.10
CA LYS A 119 -7.76 -15.33 17.31
C LYS A 119 -7.37 -13.89 17.62
N GLU A 120 -6.10 -13.55 17.58
CA GLU A 120 -5.60 -12.18 17.79
C GLU A 120 -6.21 -11.23 16.77
N TRP A 121 -6.22 -11.61 15.49
CA TRP A 121 -6.81 -10.81 14.43
C TRP A 121 -8.32 -10.60 14.65
N GLY A 122 -9.05 -11.64 15.02
CA GLY A 122 -10.47 -11.55 15.38
C GLY A 122 -10.74 -10.57 16.53
N THR A 123 -9.93 -10.61 17.59
CA THR A 123 -10.07 -9.68 18.74
C THR A 123 -9.77 -8.23 18.36
N LEU A 124 -8.76 -7.99 17.54
CA LEU A 124 -8.39 -6.66 17.07
C LEU A 124 -9.45 -6.06 16.15
N GLN A 125 -10.04 -6.87 15.27
CA GLN A 125 -11.14 -6.42 14.42
C GLN A 125 -12.37 -6.06 15.23
N HIS A 126 -12.73 -6.89 16.22
CA HIS A 126 -13.85 -6.59 17.10
C HIS A 126 -13.62 -5.27 17.86
N TYR A 127 -12.42 -5.06 18.40
CA TYR A 127 -12.05 -3.80 19.04
C TYR A 127 -12.17 -2.60 18.08
N ASN A 128 -11.59 -2.68 16.89
CA ASN A 128 -11.64 -1.58 15.93
C ASN A 128 -13.06 -1.24 15.48
N SER A 129 -13.95 -2.24 15.40
CA SER A 129 -15.37 -2.03 15.10
C SER A 129 -16.10 -1.22 16.19
N LEU A 130 -15.75 -1.44 17.46
CA LEU A 130 -16.39 -0.76 18.60
C LEU A 130 -15.91 0.69 18.77
N PHE A 131 -14.65 0.98 18.46
CA PHE A 131 -14.03 2.28 18.74
C PHE A 131 -14.02 3.26 17.54
N GLY A 132 -14.63 2.90 16.42
CA GLY A 132 -14.98 3.85 15.33
C GLY A 132 -13.82 4.65 14.73
N LYS A 133 -12.57 4.18 14.85
CA LYS A 133 -11.42 4.87 14.26
C LYS A 133 -11.48 4.75 12.73
N SER A 134 -11.27 5.88 12.03
CA SER A 134 -11.27 6.04 10.58
C SER A 134 -10.70 4.84 9.80
N GLN A 135 -11.60 4.02 9.23
CA GLN A 135 -11.37 2.65 8.74
C GLN A 135 -11.03 2.51 7.24
N ASN A 136 -11.18 3.56 6.43
CA ASN A 136 -11.25 3.38 4.97
C ASN A 136 -9.98 2.84 4.29
N ILE A 137 -8.78 3.25 4.72
CA ILE A 137 -7.53 2.78 4.07
C ILE A 137 -7.09 1.44 4.68
N GLN A 138 -7.38 1.19 5.95
CA GLN A 138 -7.01 -0.07 6.62
C GLN A 138 -7.89 -1.26 6.20
N SER A 139 -9.14 -1.03 5.77
CA SER A 139 -10.07 -2.11 5.41
C SER A 139 -9.67 -2.86 4.13
N ILE A 140 -9.18 -2.15 3.11
CA ILE A 140 -8.73 -2.76 1.85
C ILE A 140 -7.49 -3.64 2.08
N ASP A 141 -6.52 -3.15 2.86
CA ASP A 141 -5.32 -3.91 3.16
C ASP A 141 -5.61 -5.10 4.07
N ALA A 142 -6.52 -4.95 5.04
CA ALA A 142 -7.02 -6.05 5.85
C ALA A 142 -7.72 -7.13 5.01
N SER A 143 -8.53 -6.74 4.03
CA SER A 143 -9.19 -7.67 3.12
C SER A 143 -8.18 -8.42 2.25
N LYS A 144 -7.18 -7.73 1.70
CA LYS A 144 -6.10 -8.37 0.95
C LYS A 144 -5.29 -9.33 1.82
N ALA A 145 -4.98 -8.94 3.06
CA ALA A 145 -4.28 -9.81 4.01
C ALA A 145 -5.10 -11.07 4.32
N CYS A 146 -6.41 -10.91 4.55
CA CYS A 146 -7.33 -12.02 4.79
C CYS A 146 -7.41 -13.00 3.61
N LEU A 147 -7.47 -12.49 2.37
CA LEU A 147 -7.44 -13.33 1.17
C LEU A 147 -6.11 -14.07 0.99
N ARG A 148 -4.97 -13.44 1.33
CA ARG A 148 -3.66 -14.10 1.30
C ARG A 148 -3.58 -15.21 2.35
N ALA A 149 -4.05 -14.94 3.57
CA ALA A 149 -4.10 -15.91 4.66
C ALA A 149 -4.99 -17.12 4.29
N SER A 150 -6.19 -16.88 3.77
CA SER A 150 -7.09 -17.95 3.30
C SER A 150 -6.43 -18.84 2.23
N ARG A 151 -5.76 -18.26 1.23
CA ARG A 151 -5.02 -19.06 0.23
C ARG A 151 -3.88 -19.87 0.85
N PHE A 152 -3.17 -19.27 1.81
CA PHE A 152 -2.11 -19.96 2.54
C PHE A 152 -2.66 -21.13 3.36
N PHE A 153 -3.77 -20.95 4.08
CA PHE A 153 -4.47 -22.03 4.79
C PHE A 153 -4.91 -23.14 3.84
N GLY A 154 -5.51 -22.82 2.70
CA GLY A 154 -5.90 -23.83 1.72
C GLY A 154 -4.73 -24.69 1.23
N GLU A 155 -3.54 -24.09 1.03
CA GLU A 155 -2.34 -24.86 0.66
C GLU A 155 -1.81 -25.71 1.83
N LEU A 156 -1.85 -25.21 3.07
CA LEU A 156 -1.50 -26.01 4.25
C LEU A 156 -2.46 -27.18 4.47
N CYS A 157 -3.77 -26.93 4.41
CA CYS A 157 -4.84 -27.94 4.47
C CYS A 157 -4.61 -29.04 3.44
N LYS A 158 -4.26 -28.66 2.21
CA LYS A 158 -3.93 -29.60 1.13
C LYS A 158 -2.67 -30.43 1.42
N ARG A 159 -1.63 -29.81 1.98
CA ARG A 159 -0.38 -30.50 2.36
C ARG A 159 -0.61 -31.50 3.48
N ILE A 160 -1.24 -31.09 4.58
CA ILE A 160 -1.54 -32.01 5.71
C ILE A 160 -2.51 -33.12 5.26
N SER A 161 -3.51 -32.81 4.44
CA SER A 161 -4.43 -33.82 3.88
C SER A 161 -3.69 -34.91 3.09
N LYS A 162 -2.63 -34.55 2.36
CA LYS A 162 -1.81 -35.52 1.64
C LYS A 162 -1.10 -36.44 2.61
N VAL A 163 -0.47 -35.89 3.66
CA VAL A 163 0.23 -36.66 4.71
C VAL A 163 -0.76 -37.61 5.40
N THR A 164 -1.88 -37.08 5.91
CA THR A 164 -2.93 -37.86 6.57
C THR A 164 -3.45 -38.98 5.66
N ARG A 165 -3.64 -38.74 4.37
CA ARG A 165 -4.11 -39.77 3.43
C ARG A 165 -3.10 -40.91 3.26
N GLU A 166 -1.82 -40.61 3.08
CA GLU A 166 -0.80 -41.67 2.96
C GLU A 166 -0.69 -42.48 4.26
N PHE A 167 -0.84 -41.82 5.41
CA PHE A 167 -0.89 -42.49 6.70
C PHE A 167 -2.11 -43.39 6.89
N LYS A 168 -3.27 -42.92 6.44
CA LYS A 168 -4.49 -43.71 6.47
C LYS A 168 -4.28 -44.99 5.66
N ARG A 169 -3.72 -44.86 4.45
CA ARG A 169 -3.39 -46.01 3.59
C ARG A 169 -2.40 -46.98 4.25
N PHE A 170 -1.40 -46.46 4.97
CA PHE A 170 -0.46 -47.30 5.72
C PHE A 170 -1.16 -48.13 6.81
N ASN A 171 -2.14 -47.54 7.51
CA ASN A 171 -2.85 -48.16 8.63
C ASN A 171 -4.12 -48.94 8.24
N GLU A 172 -4.60 -48.82 7.02
CA GLU A 172 -5.82 -49.50 6.54
C GLU A 172 -5.66 -51.03 6.58
N PRO A 173 -6.76 -51.80 6.77
CA PRO A 173 -6.71 -53.25 6.66
C PRO A 173 -6.20 -53.69 5.28
N GLY A 174 -5.05 -54.37 5.23
CA GLY A 174 -4.38 -54.72 3.98
C GLY A 174 -3.42 -53.65 3.44
N GLY A 175 -3.23 -52.55 4.16
CA GLY A 175 -2.22 -51.53 3.89
C GLY A 175 -0.79 -52.00 4.22
N ASP A 176 0.17 -51.10 4.00
CA ASP A 176 1.59 -51.40 4.12
C ASP A 176 2.00 -51.78 5.56
N GLY A 177 1.24 -51.35 6.57
CA GLY A 177 1.45 -51.73 7.97
C GLY A 177 1.34 -53.25 8.22
N VAL A 178 0.63 -53.99 7.36
CA VAL A 178 0.50 -55.46 7.47
C VAL A 178 1.84 -56.17 7.31
N TYR A 179 2.80 -55.56 6.59
CA TYR A 179 4.16 -56.08 6.45
C TYR A 179 4.89 -56.26 7.79
N PHE A 180 4.48 -55.50 8.82
CA PHE A 180 5.07 -55.54 10.16
C PHE A 180 4.26 -56.39 11.16
N SER A 181 3.21 -57.08 10.72
CA SER A 181 2.27 -57.79 11.61
C SER A 181 2.88 -58.98 12.37
N ASP A 182 3.96 -59.57 11.87
CA ASP A 182 4.70 -60.66 12.49
C ASP A 182 5.83 -60.19 13.42
N VAL A 183 6.10 -58.89 13.49
CA VAL A 183 7.16 -58.33 14.34
C VAL A 183 6.69 -58.24 15.79
N SER A 184 7.23 -59.11 16.65
CA SER A 184 6.83 -59.21 18.07
C SER A 184 7.75 -58.46 19.04
N SER A 185 8.76 -57.73 18.54
CA SER A 185 9.66 -56.94 19.38
C SER A 185 8.88 -55.87 20.14
N HIS A 186 9.08 -55.77 21.46
CA HIS A 186 8.43 -54.73 22.28
C HIS A 186 8.69 -53.32 21.72
N ARG A 187 9.90 -53.06 21.22
CA ARG A 187 10.28 -51.78 20.62
C ARG A 187 9.50 -51.49 19.33
N ALA A 188 9.31 -52.50 18.47
CA ALA A 188 8.51 -52.36 17.25
C ALA A 188 7.03 -52.11 17.55
N LEU A 189 6.47 -52.83 18.54
CA LEU A 189 5.08 -52.64 18.97
C LEU A 189 4.86 -51.24 19.55
N SER A 190 5.80 -50.75 20.37
CA SER A 190 5.78 -49.39 20.91
C SER A 190 5.87 -48.35 19.79
N ALA A 191 6.78 -48.54 18.83
CA ALA A 191 6.93 -47.63 17.69
C ALA A 191 5.65 -47.56 16.85
N MET A 192 5.04 -48.72 16.54
CA MET A 192 3.77 -48.79 15.83
C MET A 192 2.65 -48.05 16.56
N GLU A 193 2.56 -48.17 17.88
CA GLU A 193 1.56 -47.45 18.65
C GLU A 193 1.82 -45.93 18.67
N SER A 194 3.08 -45.51 18.82
CA SER A 194 3.43 -44.10 18.73
C SER A 194 3.12 -43.53 17.34
N ILE A 195 3.39 -44.27 16.26
CA ILE A 195 3.05 -43.86 14.88
C ILE A 195 1.53 -43.65 14.74
N ARG A 196 0.71 -44.57 15.28
CA ARG A 196 -0.76 -44.43 15.28
C ARG A 196 -1.22 -43.24 16.10
N SER A 197 -0.58 -42.98 17.24
CA SER A 197 -0.87 -41.81 18.06
C SER A 197 -0.55 -40.52 17.31
N SER A 198 0.62 -40.42 16.66
CA SER A 198 0.99 -39.26 15.84
C SER A 198 0.02 -39.04 14.68
N TYR A 199 -0.51 -40.11 14.09
CA TYR A 199 -1.55 -39.99 13.07
C TYR A 199 -2.84 -39.35 13.59
N ARG A 200 -3.32 -39.77 14.77
CA ARG A 200 -4.52 -39.17 15.38
C ARG A 200 -4.32 -37.68 15.64
N ILE A 201 -3.15 -37.30 16.16
CA ILE A 201 -2.80 -35.90 16.38
C ILE A 201 -2.79 -35.14 15.04
N LEU A 202 -2.21 -35.69 13.97
CA LEU A 202 -2.25 -35.07 12.65
C LEU A 202 -3.69 -34.89 12.10
N GLU A 203 -4.59 -35.85 12.35
CA GLU A 203 -6.02 -35.69 12.01
C GLU A 203 -6.67 -34.54 12.80
N GLU A 204 -6.38 -34.43 14.10
CA GLU A 204 -6.88 -33.35 14.95
C GLU A 204 -6.36 -31.98 14.47
N LEU A 205 -5.06 -31.86 14.22
CA LEU A 205 -4.44 -30.65 13.67
C LEU A 205 -5.02 -30.25 12.31
N GLN A 206 -5.31 -31.24 11.46
CA GLN A 206 -5.99 -30.99 10.18
C GLN A 206 -7.40 -30.42 10.38
N GLN A 207 -8.17 -30.95 11.35
CA GLN A 207 -9.51 -30.42 11.65
C GLN A 207 -9.44 -29.02 12.25
N GLU A 208 -8.46 -28.75 13.11
CA GLU A 208 -8.23 -27.42 13.67
C GLU A 208 -7.91 -26.41 12.55
N LEU A 209 -6.99 -26.76 11.65
CA LEU A 209 -6.62 -25.90 10.53
C LEU A 209 -7.81 -25.62 9.59
N LEU A 210 -8.65 -26.62 9.29
CA LEU A 210 -9.89 -26.44 8.52
C LEU A 210 -10.89 -25.52 9.23
N THR A 211 -10.93 -25.57 10.57
CA THR A 211 -11.76 -24.69 11.37
C THR A 211 -11.25 -23.24 11.28
N SER A 212 -9.94 -23.02 11.44
CA SER A 212 -9.31 -21.71 11.29
C SER A 212 -9.47 -21.14 9.87
N GLU A 213 -9.36 -21.97 8.84
CA GLU A 213 -9.61 -21.57 7.45
C GLU A 213 -11.04 -21.03 7.27
N LYS A 214 -12.03 -21.78 7.79
CA LYS A 214 -13.44 -21.39 7.72
C LYS A 214 -13.71 -20.09 8.50
N GLU A 215 -13.15 -19.95 9.70
CA GLU A 215 -13.25 -18.71 10.48
C GLU A 215 -12.69 -17.51 9.69
N MET A 216 -11.55 -17.70 9.03
CA MET A 216 -10.95 -16.65 8.20
C MET A 216 -11.81 -16.30 6.97
N GLU A 217 -12.41 -17.29 6.31
CA GLU A 217 -13.35 -17.05 5.21
C GLU A 217 -14.59 -16.28 5.65
N ASP A 218 -15.14 -16.62 6.83
CA ASP A 218 -16.30 -15.94 7.39
C ASP A 218 -15.94 -14.49 7.73
N TYR A 219 -14.77 -14.22 8.30
CA TYR A 219 -14.27 -12.86 8.51
C TYR A 219 -14.04 -12.11 7.19
N ALA A 220 -13.49 -12.76 6.16
CA ALA A 220 -13.30 -12.16 4.84
C ALA A 220 -14.63 -11.70 4.26
N ARG A 221 -15.66 -12.54 4.41
CA ARG A 221 -17.02 -12.27 3.94
C ARG A 221 -17.64 -11.11 4.71
N GLU A 222 -17.55 -11.11 6.03
CA GLU A 222 -18.06 -10.02 6.88
C GLU A 222 -17.39 -8.69 6.51
N LEU A 223 -16.05 -8.66 6.43
CA LEU A 223 -15.30 -7.47 6.02
C LEU A 223 -15.70 -7.01 4.62
N GLY A 224 -15.91 -7.94 3.68
CA GLY A 224 -16.42 -7.66 2.34
C GLY A 224 -17.80 -6.97 2.35
N THR A 225 -18.72 -7.45 3.18
CA THR A 225 -20.04 -6.82 3.34
C THR A 225 -19.94 -5.43 3.96
N TYR A 226 -19.07 -5.25 4.95
CA TYR A 226 -18.83 -3.96 5.59
C TYR A 226 -18.28 -2.94 4.61
N MET A 227 -17.22 -3.30 3.87
CA MET A 227 -16.62 -2.43 2.84
C MET A 227 -17.63 -2.06 1.76
N SER A 228 -18.49 -3.00 1.33
CA SER A 228 -19.53 -2.73 0.34
C SER A 228 -20.55 -1.71 0.85
N LEU A 229 -20.95 -1.81 2.12
CA LEU A 229 -21.86 -0.87 2.77
C LEU A 229 -21.23 0.52 2.93
N GLU A 230 -19.95 0.58 3.34
CA GLU A 230 -19.22 1.84 3.48
C GLU A 230 -19.02 2.52 2.11
N MET A 231 -18.65 1.76 1.09
CA MET A 231 -18.53 2.25 -0.29
C MET A 231 -19.87 2.80 -0.81
N TYR A 232 -20.99 2.14 -0.51
CA TYR A 232 -22.32 2.64 -0.85
C TYR A 232 -22.62 3.99 -0.18
N LYS A 233 -22.32 4.13 1.12
CA LYS A 233 -22.50 5.40 1.86
C LYS A 233 -21.62 6.52 1.28
N LEU A 234 -20.36 6.23 0.97
CA LEU A 234 -19.45 7.19 0.34
C LEU A 234 -19.94 7.62 -1.04
N ASN A 235 -20.42 6.68 -1.86
CA ASN A 235 -20.97 6.98 -3.17
C ASN A 235 -22.25 7.83 -3.05
N MET A 236 -23.12 7.54 -2.08
CA MET A 236 -24.30 8.35 -1.81
C MET A 236 -23.91 9.79 -1.41
N ALA A 237 -22.95 9.96 -0.51
CA ALA A 237 -22.45 11.29 -0.12
C ALA A 237 -21.82 12.04 -1.30
N ALA A 238 -21.00 11.37 -2.10
CA ALA A 238 -20.39 11.94 -3.31
C ALA A 238 -21.45 12.37 -4.33
N ASN A 239 -22.53 11.60 -4.49
CA ASN A 239 -23.65 11.97 -5.37
C ASN A 239 -24.38 13.22 -4.86
N ILE A 240 -24.63 13.33 -3.55
CA ILE A 240 -25.22 14.53 -2.95
C ILE A 240 -24.33 15.75 -3.22
N THR A 241 -23.03 15.67 -2.91
CA THR A 241 -22.09 16.76 -3.18
C THR A 241 -22.02 17.10 -4.67
N SER A 242 -22.08 16.11 -5.56
CA SER A 242 -22.13 16.34 -7.01
C SER A 242 -23.38 17.12 -7.44
N THR A 243 -24.54 16.82 -6.83
CA THR A 243 -25.77 17.58 -7.09
C THR A 243 -25.69 19.02 -6.58
N GLU A 244 -25.06 19.26 -5.43
CA GLU A 244 -24.84 20.60 -4.88
C GLU A 244 -23.90 21.41 -5.77
N ILE A 245 -22.77 20.82 -6.21
CA ILE A 245 -21.83 21.45 -7.14
C ILE A 245 -22.55 21.82 -8.45
N ARG A 246 -23.40 20.93 -8.95
CA ARG A 246 -24.20 21.22 -10.15
C ARG A 246 -25.19 22.38 -9.92
N GLY A 247 -25.80 22.46 -8.75
CA GLY A 247 -26.65 23.58 -8.35
C GLY A 247 -25.88 24.91 -8.33
N LEU A 248 -24.71 24.93 -7.68
CA LEU A 248 -23.83 26.10 -7.62
C LEU A 248 -23.33 26.52 -9.00
N ALA A 249 -23.01 25.57 -9.88
CA ALA A 249 -22.62 25.86 -11.26
C ALA A 249 -23.74 26.57 -12.05
N LEU A 250 -25.00 26.13 -11.86
CA LEU A 250 -26.16 26.77 -12.47
C LEU A 250 -26.40 28.19 -11.91
N GLU A 251 -26.24 28.38 -10.61
CA GLU A 251 -26.35 29.71 -9.99
C GLU A 251 -25.24 30.65 -10.46
N SER A 252 -24.00 30.15 -10.54
CA SER A 252 -22.86 30.88 -11.10
C SER A 252 -23.10 31.27 -12.57
N GLN A 253 -23.73 30.40 -13.36
CA GLN A 253 -24.12 30.74 -14.73
C GLN A 253 -25.17 31.86 -14.77
N ARG A 254 -26.16 31.82 -13.88
CA ARG A 254 -27.18 32.88 -13.76
C ARG A 254 -26.60 34.21 -13.29
N THR A 255 -25.68 34.21 -12.34
CA THR A 255 -25.01 35.44 -11.91
C THR A 255 -24.16 36.02 -13.03
N THR A 256 -23.48 35.18 -13.80
CA THR A 256 -22.75 35.59 -15.00
C THR A 256 -23.69 36.25 -16.03
N GLN A 257 -24.88 35.67 -16.27
CA GLN A 257 -25.89 36.28 -17.15
C GLN A 257 -26.38 37.64 -16.63
N ARG A 258 -26.68 37.75 -15.33
CA ARG A 258 -27.08 39.04 -14.72
C ARG A 258 -25.97 40.08 -14.76
N MET A 259 -24.71 39.66 -14.60
CA MET A 259 -23.56 40.54 -14.75
C MET A 259 -23.43 41.03 -16.19
N ASP A 260 -23.71 40.18 -17.18
CA ASP A 260 -23.73 40.59 -18.60
C ASP A 260 -24.86 41.60 -18.88
N GLU A 261 -26.07 41.37 -18.36
CA GLU A 261 -27.19 42.33 -18.44
C GLU A 261 -26.88 43.65 -17.71
N THR A 262 -26.22 43.58 -16.56
CA THR A 262 -25.82 44.78 -15.80
C THR A 262 -24.69 45.51 -16.52
N ALA A 263 -23.75 44.79 -17.11
CA ALA A 263 -22.67 45.36 -17.91
C ALA A 263 -23.20 46.06 -19.15
N THR A 264 -24.14 45.45 -19.88
CA THR A 264 -24.78 46.08 -21.05
C THR A 264 -25.59 47.32 -20.66
N SER A 265 -26.33 47.27 -19.55
CA SER A 265 -27.06 48.44 -19.02
C SER A 265 -26.11 49.56 -18.57
N SER A 266 -25.04 49.21 -17.86
CA SER A 266 -24.00 50.16 -17.43
C SER A 266 -23.27 50.79 -18.62
N MET A 267 -22.97 50.00 -19.66
CA MET A 267 -22.43 50.52 -20.93
C MET A 267 -23.38 51.54 -21.57
N PHE A 268 -24.69 51.28 -21.59
CA PHE A 268 -25.67 52.24 -22.12
C PHE A 268 -25.70 53.54 -21.32
N VAL A 269 -25.78 53.45 -19.99
CA VAL A 269 -25.78 54.63 -19.10
C VAL A 269 -24.50 55.45 -19.29
N THR A 270 -23.34 54.79 -19.30
CA THR A 270 -22.04 55.47 -19.45
C THR A 270 -21.91 56.12 -20.83
N ASN A 271 -22.35 55.45 -21.89
CA ASN A 271 -22.25 55.95 -23.26
C ASN A 271 -23.21 57.12 -23.54
N ILE A 272 -24.34 57.23 -22.85
CA ILE A 272 -25.30 58.32 -23.06
C ILE A 272 -25.10 59.45 -22.06
N MET A 273 -25.03 59.14 -20.76
CA MET A 273 -24.93 60.15 -19.70
C MET A 273 -23.55 60.80 -19.66
N GLY A 274 -22.48 60.08 -20.00
CA GLY A 274 -21.12 60.62 -20.04
C GLY A 274 -21.00 61.85 -20.96
N PRO A 275 -21.35 61.75 -22.26
CA PRO A 275 -21.41 62.89 -23.17
C PRO A 275 -22.26 64.05 -22.66
N ILE A 276 -23.44 63.77 -22.12
CA ILE A 276 -24.35 64.81 -21.61
C ILE A 276 -23.70 65.55 -20.45
N ALA A 277 -23.11 64.84 -19.48
CA ALA A 277 -22.42 65.43 -18.35
C ALA A 277 -21.22 66.31 -18.80
N ILE A 278 -20.45 65.87 -19.79
CA ILE A 278 -19.35 66.66 -20.38
C ILE A 278 -19.88 67.96 -21.00
N VAL A 279 -20.97 67.88 -21.77
CA VAL A 279 -21.59 69.08 -22.37
C VAL A 279 -22.16 70.00 -21.30
N VAL A 280 -22.87 69.47 -20.30
CA VAL A 280 -23.38 70.27 -19.18
C VAL A 280 -22.23 70.98 -18.47
N ALA A 281 -21.18 70.26 -18.09
CA ALA A 281 -20.00 70.83 -17.45
C ALA A 281 -19.34 71.93 -18.32
N TYR A 282 -19.23 71.71 -19.62
CA TYR A 282 -18.69 72.70 -20.57
C TYR A 282 -19.59 73.94 -20.70
N PHE A 283 -20.91 73.77 -20.69
CA PHE A 283 -21.84 74.89 -20.78
C PHE A 283 -21.95 75.66 -19.46
N SER A 284 -21.74 75.00 -18.32
CA SER A 284 -21.74 75.57 -16.97
C SER A 284 -20.46 76.35 -16.61
N THR A 285 -19.33 76.12 -17.28
CA THR A 285 -18.12 76.91 -17.01
C THR A 285 -18.29 78.37 -17.47
N ASP A 286 -17.93 79.31 -16.60
CA ASP A 286 -18.07 80.74 -16.87
C ASP A 286 -17.23 81.20 -18.07
N LYS A 287 -17.75 82.23 -18.76
CA LYS A 287 -17.33 82.65 -20.12
C LYS A 287 -15.86 83.06 -20.26
N GLU A 288 -15.13 83.27 -19.17
CA GLU A 288 -13.79 83.85 -19.18
C GLU A 288 -12.70 82.94 -19.77
N LYS A 289 -12.96 81.64 -19.97
CA LYS A 289 -12.00 80.70 -20.60
C LYS A 289 -12.65 79.79 -21.64
N THR A 290 -13.36 80.37 -22.60
CA THR A 290 -13.93 79.58 -23.70
C THR A 290 -12.88 79.29 -24.78
N ILE A 291 -12.50 78.02 -24.92
CA ILE A 291 -11.59 77.53 -25.98
C ILE A 291 -12.28 77.58 -27.36
N PHE A 292 -13.62 77.57 -27.39
CA PHE A 292 -14.41 77.65 -28.61
C PHE A 292 -15.45 78.79 -28.54
N HIS A 293 -15.46 79.65 -29.56
CA HIS A 293 -16.42 80.76 -29.72
C HIS A 293 -17.76 80.29 -30.27
N PHE A 294 -18.49 79.48 -29.50
CA PHE A 294 -19.88 79.14 -29.81
C PHE A 294 -20.84 79.90 -28.89
N GLU A 295 -21.89 80.47 -29.47
CA GLU A 295 -22.94 81.14 -28.71
C GLU A 295 -23.73 80.08 -27.92
N LYS A 296 -23.75 80.23 -26.58
CA LYS A 296 -24.43 79.30 -25.67
C LYS A 296 -25.94 79.49 -25.80
N SER A 297 -26.56 78.76 -26.71
CA SER A 297 -27.99 78.70 -26.92
C SER A 297 -28.51 77.29 -26.63
N PRO A 298 -29.79 77.11 -26.26
CA PRO A 298 -30.37 75.78 -26.10
C PRO A 298 -30.19 74.92 -27.35
N LYS A 299 -30.23 75.53 -28.54
CA LYS A 299 -30.00 74.83 -29.82
C LYS A 299 -28.57 74.30 -29.95
N SER A 300 -27.56 75.09 -29.60
CA SER A 300 -26.15 74.66 -29.67
C SER A 300 -25.80 73.59 -28.63
N PHE A 301 -26.50 73.56 -27.49
CA PHE A 301 -26.41 72.48 -26.51
C PHE A 301 -26.81 71.12 -27.12
N PHE A 302 -28.01 71.02 -27.70
CA PHE A 302 -28.48 69.77 -28.30
C PHE A 302 -27.60 69.28 -29.44
N VAL A 303 -27.14 70.20 -30.31
CA VAL A 303 -26.22 69.85 -31.40
C VAL A 303 -24.90 69.31 -30.84
N SER A 304 -24.34 69.93 -29.80
CA SER A 304 -23.08 69.49 -29.19
C SER A 304 -23.19 68.11 -28.54
N VAL A 305 -24.29 67.84 -27.83
CA VAL A 305 -24.59 66.51 -27.27
C VAL A 305 -24.63 65.46 -28.39
N PHE A 306 -25.33 65.74 -29.49
CA PHE A 306 -25.47 64.80 -30.60
C PHE A 306 -24.13 64.51 -31.29
N VAL A 307 -23.32 65.55 -31.55
CA VAL A 307 -22.00 65.43 -32.15
C VAL A 307 -21.06 64.61 -31.27
N ILE A 308 -21.05 64.85 -29.95
CA ILE A 308 -20.18 64.10 -29.03
C ILE A 308 -20.63 62.65 -28.94
N ILE A 309 -21.94 62.37 -28.86
CA ILE A 309 -22.46 60.99 -28.86
C ILE A 309 -22.03 60.23 -30.13
N ILE A 310 -22.17 60.83 -31.31
CA ILE A 310 -21.74 60.20 -32.57
C ILE A 310 -20.23 59.97 -32.55
N SER A 311 -19.46 61.00 -32.17
CA SER A 311 -17.99 60.93 -32.14
C SER A 311 -17.51 59.82 -31.20
N LEU A 312 -18.11 59.70 -30.02
CA LEU A 312 -17.78 58.66 -29.04
C LEU A 312 -18.13 57.26 -29.55
N ASN A 313 -19.29 57.09 -30.21
CA ASN A 313 -19.68 55.81 -30.80
C ASN A 313 -18.76 55.39 -31.95
N VAL A 314 -18.35 56.31 -32.82
CA VAL A 314 -17.37 56.04 -33.89
C VAL A 314 -16.02 55.65 -33.29
N LEU A 315 -15.57 56.35 -32.25
CA LEU A 315 -14.31 56.06 -31.57
C LEU A 315 -14.34 54.70 -30.86
N LEU A 316 -15.45 54.36 -30.20
CA LEU A 316 -15.67 53.04 -29.61
C LEU A 316 -15.69 51.94 -30.66
N TYR A 317 -16.37 52.14 -31.79
CA TYR A 317 -16.41 51.19 -32.92
C TYR A 317 -15.01 50.95 -33.49
N LEU A 318 -14.24 52.01 -33.72
CA LEU A 318 -12.86 51.91 -34.19
C LEU A 318 -11.99 51.19 -33.16
N SER A 319 -12.14 51.47 -31.86
CA SER A 319 -11.37 50.80 -30.80
C SER A 319 -11.70 49.31 -30.67
N ASN A 320 -12.98 48.95 -30.79
CA ASN A 320 -13.44 47.56 -30.72
C ASN A 320 -13.06 46.78 -31.99
N GLY A 321 -13.11 47.42 -33.16
CA GLY A 321 -12.59 46.89 -34.41
C GLY A 321 -11.08 46.63 -34.34
N PHE A 322 -10.31 47.56 -33.76
CA PHE A 322 -8.89 47.39 -33.50
C PHE A 322 -8.58 46.23 -32.53
N ARG A 323 -9.43 46.01 -31.52
CA ARG A 323 -9.32 44.84 -30.62
C ARG A 323 -9.61 43.52 -31.34
N ARG A 324 -10.60 43.48 -32.25
CA ARG A 324 -10.94 42.27 -33.02
C ARG A 324 -9.88 41.83 -34.02
N LEU A 325 -8.99 42.73 -34.44
CA LEU A 325 -7.85 42.37 -35.29
C LEU A 325 -6.83 41.45 -34.58
N ASN A 326 -7.10 41.03 -33.34
CA ASN A 326 -6.34 40.04 -32.58
C ASN A 326 -4.84 40.29 -32.64
N ILE A 327 -4.46 41.58 -32.59
CA ILE A 327 -3.06 42.01 -32.58
C ILE A 327 -2.44 41.37 -31.34
N PRO A 328 -1.51 40.42 -31.50
CA PRO A 328 -0.94 39.67 -30.39
C PRO A 328 -0.46 40.60 -29.28
N SER A 329 -0.73 40.24 -28.03
CA SER A 329 -0.44 41.07 -26.85
C SER A 329 1.03 41.50 -26.74
N TYR A 330 1.96 40.80 -27.40
CA TYR A 330 3.38 41.18 -27.46
C TYR A 330 3.64 42.47 -28.27
N ILE A 331 2.84 42.78 -29.29
CA ILE A 331 3.00 44.02 -30.09
C ILE A 331 2.60 45.24 -29.24
N TRP A 332 1.53 45.13 -28.45
CA TRP A 332 1.14 46.17 -27.50
C TRP A 332 2.17 46.37 -26.39
N LYS A 333 2.79 45.29 -25.90
CA LYS A 333 3.93 45.38 -24.96
C LYS A 333 5.13 46.09 -25.58
N GLN A 334 5.46 45.84 -26.85
CA GLN A 334 6.54 46.57 -27.56
C GLN A 334 6.21 48.06 -27.75
N VAL A 335 4.98 48.39 -28.12
CA VAL A 335 4.56 49.79 -28.28
C VAL A 335 4.59 50.54 -26.94
N GLN A 336 4.08 49.93 -25.85
CA GLN A 336 4.17 50.53 -24.50
C GLN A 336 5.63 50.70 -24.05
N TYR A 337 6.48 49.73 -24.34
CA TYR A 337 7.90 49.80 -24.02
C TYR A 337 8.58 50.96 -24.76
N HIS A 338 8.34 51.11 -26.07
CA HIS A 338 8.91 52.20 -26.86
C HIS A 338 8.34 53.58 -26.49
N VAL A 339 7.04 53.70 -26.21
CA VAL A 339 6.43 54.96 -25.76
C VAL A 339 6.96 55.35 -24.38
N GLY A 340 7.11 54.40 -23.46
CA GLY A 340 7.74 54.63 -22.15
C GLY A 340 9.18 55.10 -22.28
N TYR A 341 9.95 54.47 -23.17
CA TYR A 341 11.34 54.85 -23.47
C TYR A 341 11.44 56.26 -24.06
N PHE A 342 10.52 56.64 -24.96
CA PHE A 342 10.47 57.97 -25.57
C PHE A 342 10.10 59.07 -24.55
N VAL A 343 9.15 58.81 -23.65
CA VAL A 343 8.78 59.74 -22.57
C VAL A 343 9.92 59.91 -21.56
N ALA A 344 10.64 58.83 -21.24
CA ALA A 344 11.82 58.89 -20.38
C ALA A 344 12.95 59.73 -21.01
N MET A 345 13.25 59.53 -22.30
CA MET A 345 14.25 60.32 -23.03
C MET A 345 13.91 61.81 -23.14
N ARG A 346 12.61 62.15 -23.17
CA ARG A 346 12.16 63.55 -23.21
C ARG A 346 12.26 64.24 -21.85
N ARG A 347 12.19 63.50 -20.74
CA ARG A 347 12.47 64.05 -19.38
C ARG A 347 13.96 64.30 -19.17
N THR A 348 14.84 63.46 -19.71
CA THR A 348 16.30 63.66 -19.58
C THR A 348 16.85 64.81 -20.42
N THR A 349 16.17 65.18 -21.51
CA THR A 349 16.57 66.32 -22.35
C THR A 349 16.11 67.66 -21.81
N LYS A 350 15.00 67.71 -21.06
CA LYS A 350 14.52 68.96 -20.43
C LYS A 350 15.29 69.33 -19.15
N SER A 351 15.95 68.37 -18.49
CA SER A 351 16.80 68.64 -17.32
C SER A 351 18.21 69.14 -17.67
N ARG A 352 18.60 69.16 -18.96
CA ARG A 352 19.98 69.47 -19.38
C ARG A 352 20.16 70.86 -20.00
N GLY A 353 19.11 71.70 -19.97
CA GLY A 353 19.11 73.05 -20.55
C GLY A 353 19.03 74.21 -19.54
N SER A 354 19.12 73.96 -18.23
CA SER A 354 18.99 75.02 -17.19
C SER A 354 20.17 75.05 -16.20
N HIS A 355 21.38 74.68 -16.64
CA HIS A 355 22.60 74.84 -15.83
C HIS A 355 23.82 75.18 -16.69
N ARG A 356 23.68 76.15 -17.59
CA ARG A 356 24.78 76.97 -18.08
C ARG A 356 24.25 78.39 -18.08
N ASP A 357 24.59 79.11 -17.01
CA ASP A 357 24.68 80.57 -16.88
C ASP A 357 24.76 80.83 -15.37
N PHE A 358 25.98 80.89 -14.85
CA PHE A 358 26.46 81.79 -13.79
C PHE A 358 27.85 81.31 -13.34
N GLU A 359 28.83 81.58 -14.20
CA GLU A 359 30.20 81.87 -13.76
C GLU A 359 30.26 83.33 -13.28
N SER A 360 31.19 83.57 -12.36
CA SER A 360 31.84 84.85 -12.05
C SER A 360 31.09 85.89 -11.19
N ASN A 361 31.45 85.91 -9.91
CA ASN A 361 32.04 87.07 -9.22
C ASN A 361 32.34 86.63 -7.78
N ALA A 362 33.58 86.21 -7.49
CA ALA A 362 34.66 87.06 -6.96
C ALA A 362 34.60 87.10 -5.40
N PRO A 363 35.60 87.67 -4.74
CA PRO A 363 37.02 87.33 -4.64
C PRO A 363 37.37 86.54 -3.37
#